data_AF-A0A382UU18-F1
#
_entry.id   AF-A0A382UU18-F1
#
_cell.length_a   1.000
_cell.length_b   1.000
_cell.length_c   1.000
_cell.angle_alpha   90.00
_cell.angle_beta   90.00
_cell.angle_gamma   90.00
#
_symmetry.space_group_name_H-M   'P 1'
#
loop_
_entity.id
_entity.type
_entity.pdbx_description
1 polymer ?
#
loop_
_entity_poly.entity_id
_entity_poly.type
_entity_poly.pdbx_seq_one_letter_code
_entity_poly.pdbx_strand_id
1 'polypeptide(L)' 'MEQVMFSWATGQEWFGIASTIVVCANAVTMTLKDDYAERLPIIGKIWPILNWLALNIAKNKNDAKGA' A
#
# COMPACT_ATOMS: atom_id res chain seq x y z
N MET A 1 25.50 -5.12 2.36
CA MET A 1 24.48 -6.20 2.42
C MET A 1 23.21 -5.81 1.67
N GLU A 2 22.69 -4.61 1.90
CA GLU A 2 21.46 -4.10 1.25
C GLU A 2 21.54 -4.04 -0.29
N GLN A 3 22.63 -3.55 -0.87
CA GLN A 3 22.83 -3.58 -2.34
C GLN A 3 22.84 -4.99 -2.94
N VAL A 4 23.36 -5.98 -2.22
CA VAL A 4 23.42 -7.37 -2.68
C VAL A 4 22.01 -7.99 -2.67
N MET A 5 21.24 -7.73 -1.61
CA MET A 5 19.84 -8.13 -1.49
C MET A 5 18.96 -7.51 -2.59
N PHE A 6 19.11 -6.21 -2.83
CA PHE A 6 18.31 -5.48 -3.82
C PHE A 6 18.65 -5.93 -5.25
N SER A 7 19.94 -6.15 -5.54
CA SER A 7 20.39 -6.72 -6.81
C SER A 7 19.84 -8.13 -7.05
N TRP A 8 19.86 -8.98 -6.03
CA TRP A 8 19.24 -10.31 -6.10
C TRP A 8 17.73 -10.23 -6.34
N ALA A 9 17.02 -9.37 -5.62
CA ALA A 9 15.57 -9.22 -5.72
C ALA A 9 15.13 -8.66 -7.07
N THR A 10 15.82 -7.64 -7.60
CA THR A 10 15.52 -7.04 -8.91
C THR A 10 15.74 -7.99 -10.08
N GLY A 11 16.54 -9.04 -9.92
CA GLY A 11 16.68 -10.13 -10.90
C GLY A 11 15.50 -11.11 -10.94
N GLN A 12 14.51 -10.98 -10.03
CA GLN A 12 13.36 -11.87 -9.96
C GLN A 12 12.10 -11.19 -10.53
N GLU A 13 11.41 -11.86 -11.44
CA GLU A 13 10.19 -11.32 -12.09
C GLU A 13 9.08 -10.96 -11.09
N TRP A 14 8.95 -11.75 -10.01
CA TRP A 14 7.95 -11.50 -8.96
C TRP A 14 8.18 -10.17 -8.23
N PHE A 15 9.43 -9.72 -8.10
CA PHE A 15 9.77 -8.51 -7.35
C PHE A 15 9.33 -7.24 -8.07
N GLY A 16 9.44 -7.21 -9.40
CA GLY A 16 8.91 -6.12 -10.23
C GLY A 16 7.38 -6.00 -10.13
N ILE A 17 6.69 -7.16 -10.15
CA ILE A 17 5.23 -7.21 -9.98
C ILE A 17 4.82 -6.73 -8.58
N ALA A 18 5.47 -7.26 -7.54
CA ALA A 18 5.18 -6.89 -6.16
C ALA A 18 5.40 -5.40 -5.89
N SER A 19 6.53 -4.85 -6.33
CA SER A 19 6.84 -3.42 -6.18
C SER A 19 5.84 -2.52 -6.92
N THR A 20 5.41 -2.91 -8.12
CA THR A 20 4.37 -2.19 -8.88
C THR A 20 3.04 -2.18 -8.12
N ILE A 21 2.61 -3.31 -7.56
CA ILE A 21 1.37 -3.41 -6.78
C ILE A 21 1.44 -2.50 -5.55
N VAL A 22 2.57 -2.50 -4.84
CA VAL A 22 2.78 -1.64 -3.65
C VAL A 22 2.71 -0.16 -4.03
N VAL A 23 3.31 0.24 -5.16
CA VAL A 23 3.26 1.63 -5.65
C VAL A 23 1.84 2.03 -6.03
N CYS A 24 1.11 1.17 -6.75
CA CYS A 24 -0.30 1.42 -7.10
C CYS A 24 -1.18 1.53 -5.85
N ALA A 25 -1.01 0.64 -4.87
CA ALA A 25 -1.73 0.68 -3.61
C ALA A 25 -1.46 1.99 -2.86
N ASN A 26 -0.19 2.41 -2.78
CA ASN A 26 0.20 3.69 -2.18
C ASN A 26 -0.47 4.87 -2.87
N ALA A 27 -0.45 4.92 -4.21
CA ALA A 27 -1.09 5.98 -4.97
C ALA A 27 -2.59 6.09 -4.67
N VAL A 28 -3.29 4.96 -4.52
CA VAL A 28 -4.71 4.94 -4.16
C VAL A 28 -4.94 5.38 -2.72
N THR A 29 -4.16 4.87 -1.76
CA THR A 29 -4.35 5.20 -0.34
C THR A 29 -3.94 6.65 0.01
N MET A 30 -3.04 7.26 -0.76
CA MET A 30 -2.67 8.67 -0.58
C MET A 30 -3.69 9.63 -1.19
N THR A 31 -4.44 9.20 -2.20
CA THR A 31 -5.42 10.04 -2.91
C THR A 31 -6.80 10.01 -2.27
N LEU A 32 -7.19 8.91 -1.62
CA LEU A 32 -8.44 8.81 -0.87
C LEU A 32 -8.20 8.87 0.65
N LYS A 33 -9.01 9.65 1.35
CA LYS A 33 -9.05 9.66 2.81
C LYS A 33 -9.83 8.44 3.32
N ASP A 34 -9.36 7.84 4.42
CA ASP A 34 -9.90 6.58 4.95
C ASP A 34 -11.42 6.67 5.22
N ASP A 35 -11.89 7.76 5.83
CA ASP A 35 -13.32 8.01 6.09
C ASP A 35 -14.20 7.96 4.83
N TYR A 36 -13.66 8.38 3.69
CA TYR A 36 -14.38 8.35 2.40
C TYR A 36 -14.33 6.98 1.76
N ALA A 37 -13.19 6.29 1.87
CA ALA A 37 -13.00 4.97 1.28
C ALA A 37 -13.85 3.91 1.99
N GLU A 38 -13.94 3.98 3.31
CA GLU A 38 -14.74 3.06 4.14
C GLU A 38 -16.25 3.20 3.92
N ARG A 39 -16.71 4.38 3.49
CA ARG A 39 -18.13 4.63 3.16
C ARG A 39 -18.56 4.03 1.83
N LEU A 40 -17.63 3.63 0.97
CA LEU A 40 -17.94 3.06 -0.34
C LEU A 40 -18.17 1.54 -0.23
N PRO A 41 -19.24 1.00 -0.83
CA PRO A 41 -19.70 -0.37 -0.57
C PRO A 41 -18.74 -1.47 -1.03
N ILE A 42 -17.92 -1.19 -2.06
CA ILE A 42 -16.92 -2.12 -2.60
C ILE A 42 -15.53 -1.74 -2.09
N ILE A 43 -15.17 -0.47 -2.21
CA ILE A 43 -13.83 0.02 -1.83
C ILE A 43 -13.59 -0.16 -0.33
N GLY A 44 -14.57 0.10 0.53
CA GLY A 44 -14.43 -0.08 1.99
C GLY A 44 -14.11 -1.52 2.40
N LYS A 45 -14.57 -2.53 1.64
CA LYS A 45 -14.24 -3.94 1.90
C LYS A 45 -12.80 -4.30 1.53
N ILE A 46 -12.28 -3.72 0.46
CA ILE A 46 -10.90 -3.96 -0.01
C ILE A 46 -9.89 -2.96 0.59
N TRP A 47 -10.36 -1.92 1.27
CA TRP A 47 -9.52 -0.87 1.85
C TRP A 47 -8.47 -1.39 2.84
N PRO A 48 -8.76 -2.36 3.73
CA PRO A 48 -7.75 -2.95 4.59
C PRO A 48 -6.65 -3.67 3.80
N ILE A 49 -7.01 -4.31 2.68
CA ILE A 49 -6.05 -4.99 1.79
C ILE A 49 -5.17 -3.97 1.08
N LEU A 50 -5.76 -2.89 0.57
CA LEU A 50 -5.01 -1.80 -0.07
C LEU A 50 -4.05 -1.11 0.91
N ASN A 51 -4.48 -0.86 2.15
CA ASN A 51 -3.59 -0.30 3.17
C ASN A 51 -2.48 -1.26 3.60
N TRP A 52 -2.78 -2.56 3.66
CA TRP A 52 -1.76 -3.58 3.93
C TRP A 52 -0.72 -3.66 2.80
N LEU A 53 -1.17 -3.66 1.53
CA LEU A 53 -0.31 -3.63 0.36
C LEU A 53 0.49 -2.33 0.24
N ALA A 54 -0.08 -1.21 0.68
CA ALA A 54 0.61 0.07 0.74
C ALA A 54 1.66 0.13 1.87
N LEU A 55 1.73 -0.90 2.73
CA LEU A 55 2.56 -0.94 3.94
C LEU A 55 2.17 0.13 4.98
N ASN A 56 0.91 0.59 4.97
CA ASN A 56 0.37 1.58 5.91
C ASN A 56 -0.02 1.01 7.28
N ILE A 57 0.44 -0.20 7.64
CA ILE A 57 -0.02 -0.99 8.80
C ILE A 57 0.20 -0.28 10.15
N ALA A 58 1.14 0.67 10.25
CA ALA A 58 1.50 1.34 11.50
C ALA A 58 1.02 2.80 11.65
N LYS A 59 0.94 3.58 10.56
CA LYS A 59 0.49 4.98 10.55
C LYS A 59 0.07 5.38 9.14
N ASN A 60 -1.20 5.17 8.80
CA ASN A 60 -1.75 5.87 7.65
C ASN A 60 -1.87 7.36 8.00
N LYS A 61 -1.24 8.25 7.23
CA LYS A 61 -1.36 9.71 7.41
C LYS A 61 -2.79 10.23 7.22
N ASN A 62 -3.65 9.43 6.61
CA ASN A 62 -5.07 9.72 6.41
C ASN A 62 -6.01 9.12 7.46
N ASP A 63 -5.48 8.43 8.48
CA ASP A 63 -6.28 7.88 9.58
C ASP A 63 -6.79 9.01 10.48
N ALA A 64 -8.10 9.03 10.73
CA ALA A 64 -8.73 9.97 11.65
C ALA A 64 -8.24 9.80 13.10
N LYS A 65 -7.67 8.64 13.46
CA LYS A 65 -7.07 8.37 14.79
C LYS A 65 -5.67 8.97 14.98
N GLY A 66 -5.14 9.68 13.98
CA GLY A 66 -3.87 10.40 14.07
C GLY A 66 -3.97 11.85 14.56
N ALA A 67 -5.14 12.29 15.06
CA ALA A 67 -5.36 13.58 15.71
C ALA A 67 -5.48 13.41 17.24
#